data_AF-A0A820GIZ6-F1
#
_entry.id   AF-A0A820GIZ6-F1
#
_cell.length_a   1.000
_cell.length_b   1.000
_cell.length_c   1.000
_cell.angle_alpha   90.00
_cell.angle_beta   90.00
_cell.angle_gamma   90.00
#
_symmetry.space_group_name_H-M   'P 1'
#
loop_
_entity.id
_entity.type
_entity.pdbx_description
1 polymer ?
#
loop_
_entity_poly.entity_id
_entity_poly.type
_entity_poly.pdbx_seq_one_letter_code
_entity_poly.pdbx_strand_id
1 'polypeptide(L)'
;MITKFILIGAGVVVTIALGLGIIIGHFAIKKTTSSTTGKYDYLTHDADQQNYKTFISSMQSTNIEANLKDLTSRPHLAGLPEDLASAVVIEQRWLNDGLQVTKPKYNVLLSYPDENNPNRVTLTNGSGSIIIQTSGIEQVYDATQPKTVNPFLAYTPNGTVSSVSEK
;
A
#
# COMPACT_ATOMS: atom_id res chain seq x y z
N MET A 1 5.88 31.42 -83.89
CA MET A 1 4.78 31.63 -82.91
C MET A 1 4.24 30.31 -82.37
N ILE A 2 3.98 29.31 -83.23
CA ILE A 2 3.40 28.00 -82.89
C ILE A 2 4.21 27.21 -81.84
N THR A 3 5.55 27.20 -81.91
CA THR A 3 6.42 26.49 -80.95
C THR A 3 6.34 27.02 -79.52
N LYS A 4 6.07 28.32 -79.33
CA LYS A 4 5.89 28.92 -77.99
C LYS A 4 4.56 28.50 -77.36
N PHE A 5 3.50 28.37 -78.15
CA PHE A 5 2.20 27.88 -77.67
C PHE A 5 2.23 26.40 -77.27
N ILE A 6 3.02 25.57 -77.98
CA ILE A 6 3.22 24.15 -77.63
C ILE A 6 3.98 24.02 -76.30
N LEU A 7 5.03 24.83 -76.09
CA LEU A 7 5.79 24.82 -74.83
C LEU A 7 4.96 25.28 -73.63
N ILE A 8 4.12 26.32 -73.81
CA ILE A 8 3.22 26.80 -72.75
C ILE A 8 2.13 25.75 -72.46
N GLY A 9 1.54 25.14 -73.50
CA GLY A 9 0.56 24.08 -73.35
C GLY A 9 1.13 22.85 -72.62
N ALA A 10 2.35 22.44 -72.97
CA ALA A 10 3.04 21.33 -72.29
C ALA A 10 3.31 21.66 -70.81
N GLY A 11 3.71 22.90 -70.49
CA GLY A 11 3.92 23.34 -69.12
C GLY A 11 2.65 23.26 -68.25
N VAL A 12 1.50 23.66 -68.79
CA VAL A 12 0.21 23.60 -68.09
C VAL A 12 -0.24 22.16 -67.84
N VAL A 13 0.00 21.25 -68.79
CA VAL A 13 -0.35 19.83 -68.60
C VAL A 13 0.50 19.18 -67.50
N VAL A 14 1.79 19.52 -67.43
CA VAL A 14 2.70 19.00 -66.38
C VAL A 14 2.29 19.48 -64.99
N THR A 15 1.91 20.74 -64.84
CA THR A 15 1.48 21.26 -63.52
C THR A 15 0.16 20.65 -63.06
N ILE A 16 -0.79 20.44 -63.97
CA ILE A 16 -2.05 19.76 -63.66
C ILE A 16 -1.80 18.30 -63.26
N ALA A 17 -0.92 17.59 -63.98
CA ALA A 17 -0.58 16.20 -63.67
C ALA A 17 0.12 16.06 -62.31
N LEU A 18 1.04 16.97 -61.97
CA LEU A 18 1.68 17.00 -60.65
C LEU A 18 0.69 17.30 -59.53
N GLY A 19 -0.21 18.28 -59.74
CA GLY A 19 -1.25 18.62 -58.76
C GLY A 19 -2.18 17.44 -58.47
N LEU A 20 -2.65 16.76 -59.52
CA LEU A 20 -3.48 15.56 -59.37
C LEU A 20 -2.72 14.41 -58.71
N GLY A 21 -1.44 14.21 -59.04
CA GLY A 21 -0.59 13.20 -58.41
C GLY A 21 -0.42 13.42 -56.90
N ILE A 22 -0.24 14.66 -56.46
CA ILE A 22 -0.13 15.01 -55.03
C ILE A 22 -1.45 14.76 -54.29
N ILE A 23 -2.58 15.15 -54.89
CA ILE A 23 -3.90 14.92 -54.30
C ILE A 23 -4.17 13.42 -54.16
N ILE A 24 -3.95 12.66 -55.23
CA ILE A 24 -4.13 11.20 -55.21
C ILE A 24 -3.18 10.55 -54.21
N GLY A 25 -1.91 10.96 -54.15
CA GLY A 25 -0.96 10.46 -53.16
C GLY A 25 -1.39 10.75 -51.71
N HIS A 26 -1.91 11.95 -51.45
CA HIS A 26 -2.40 12.34 -50.12
C HIS A 26 -3.58 11.46 -49.65
N PHE A 27 -4.48 11.09 -50.56
CA PHE A 27 -5.68 10.32 -50.23
C PHE A 27 -5.54 8.79 -50.41
N ALA A 28 -4.60 8.33 -51.23
CA ALA A 28 -4.37 6.91 -51.50
C ALA A 28 -3.49 6.24 -50.43
N ILE A 29 -2.66 7.00 -49.72
CA ILE A 29 -1.89 6.48 -48.58
C ILE A 29 -2.85 6.37 -47.39
N LYS A 30 -3.52 5.23 -47.26
CA LYS A 30 -4.11 4.85 -45.97
C LYS A 30 -2.95 4.72 -45.00
N LYS A 31 -2.87 5.61 -44.00
CA LYS A 31 -2.02 5.35 -42.83
C LYS A 31 -2.55 4.09 -42.18
N THR A 32 -1.94 2.95 -42.49
CA THR A 32 -2.01 1.78 -41.63
C THR A 32 -1.21 2.17 -40.39
N THR A 33 -1.87 2.86 -39.45
CA THR A 33 -1.47 2.82 -38.06
C THR A 33 -1.58 1.35 -37.70
N SER A 34 -0.47 0.63 -37.79
CA SER A 34 -0.35 -0.69 -37.16
C SER A 34 -0.61 -0.45 -35.69
N SER A 35 -1.87 -0.59 -35.28
CA SER A 35 -2.32 -0.54 -33.90
C SER A 35 -1.78 -1.78 -33.17
N THR A 36 -0.47 -1.86 -33.02
CA THR A 36 0.17 -2.67 -31.98
C THR A 36 0.09 -1.94 -30.63
N THR A 37 -0.41 -0.70 -30.60
CA THR A 37 -0.59 0.12 -29.39
C THR A 37 -1.79 -0.33 -28.54
N GLY A 38 -2.84 -0.94 -29.12
CA GLY A 38 -4.07 -1.25 -28.38
C GLY A 38 -3.96 -2.38 -27.36
N LYS A 39 -2.94 -3.25 -27.44
CA LYS A 39 -2.81 -4.41 -26.54
C LYS A 39 -2.16 -4.05 -25.20
N TYR A 40 -1.42 -2.97 -25.12
CA TYR A 40 -0.73 -2.53 -23.90
C TYR A 40 -1.10 -1.11 -23.48
N ASP A 41 -2.07 -0.49 -24.16
CA ASP A 41 -2.54 0.87 -23.88
C ASP A 41 -3.06 1.01 -22.43
N TYR A 42 -3.62 -0.06 -21.85
CA TYR A 42 -4.04 -0.10 -20.45
C TYR A 42 -2.88 -0.14 -19.45
N LEU A 43 -1.67 -0.55 -19.88
CA LEU A 43 -0.46 -0.54 -19.03
C LEU A 43 0.22 0.83 -19.01
N THR A 44 -0.06 1.67 -20.00
CA THR A 44 0.49 3.03 -20.14
C THR A 44 -0.57 4.11 -19.97
N HIS A 45 -1.80 3.74 -19.62
CA HIS A 45 -2.85 4.69 -19.31
C HIS A 45 -2.57 5.27 -17.92
N ASP A 46 -1.95 6.45 -17.88
CA ASP A 46 -1.94 7.25 -16.66
C ASP A 46 -3.39 7.38 -16.16
N ALA A 47 -3.59 7.22 -14.85
CA ALA A 47 -4.91 7.38 -14.26
C ALA A 47 -5.50 8.70 -14.74
N ASP A 48 -6.72 8.65 -15.30
CA ASP A 48 -7.45 9.84 -15.74
C ASP A 48 -7.32 10.91 -14.67
N GLN A 49 -6.73 12.05 -15.02
CA GLN A 49 -6.45 13.12 -14.06
C GLN A 49 -7.71 13.56 -13.31
N GLN A 50 -8.88 13.42 -13.93
CA GLN A 50 -10.14 13.71 -13.28
C GLN A 50 -10.46 12.68 -12.19
N ASN A 51 -10.31 11.39 -12.48
CA ASN A 51 -10.51 10.32 -11.50
C ASN A 51 -9.51 10.41 -10.34
N TYR A 52 -8.25 10.75 -10.62
CA TYR A 52 -7.24 10.99 -9.59
C TYR A 52 -7.64 12.15 -8.67
N LYS A 53 -8.05 13.30 -9.23
CA LYS A 53 -8.50 14.45 -8.45
C LYS A 53 -9.72 14.12 -7.60
N THR A 54 -10.71 13.44 -8.19
CA THR A 54 -11.90 12.99 -7.46
C THR A 54 -11.50 12.07 -6.31
N PHE A 55 -10.63 11.08 -6.54
CA PHE A 55 -10.15 10.17 -5.51
C PHE A 55 -9.48 10.90 -4.34
N ILE A 56 -8.48 11.74 -4.61
CA ILE A 56 -7.79 12.50 -3.56
C ILE A 56 -8.74 13.46 -2.83
N SER A 57 -9.65 14.13 -3.56
CA SER A 57 -10.63 15.05 -2.96
C SER A 57 -11.68 14.36 -2.11
N SER A 58 -11.89 13.05 -2.31
CA SER A 58 -12.86 12.27 -1.54
C SER A 58 -12.33 11.90 -0.14
N MET A 59 -11.02 12.00 0.10
CA MET A 59 -10.42 11.70 1.40
C MET A 59 -10.73 12.80 2.41
N GLN A 60 -11.30 12.41 3.55
CA GLN A 60 -11.67 13.34 4.64
C GLN A 60 -10.89 13.01 5.91
N SER A 61 -10.24 14.01 6.49
CA SER A 61 -9.50 13.87 7.76
C SER A 61 -10.39 13.42 8.91
N THR A 62 -11.66 13.86 8.94
CA THR A 62 -12.65 13.46 9.94
C THR A 62 -12.93 11.95 9.92
N ASN A 63 -12.97 11.34 8.72
CA ASN A 63 -13.16 9.90 8.58
C ASN A 63 -11.92 9.14 9.02
N ILE A 64 -10.73 9.66 8.71
CA ILE A 64 -9.45 9.09 9.19
C ILE A 64 -9.37 9.14 10.72
N GLU A 65 -9.73 10.27 11.34
CA GLU A 65 -9.78 10.42 12.79
C GLU A 65 -10.76 9.44 13.44
N ALA A 66 -11.97 9.31 12.90
CA ALA A 66 -12.96 8.37 13.39
C ALA A 66 -12.49 6.92 13.27
N ASN A 67 -11.88 6.56 12.13
CA ASN A 67 -11.28 5.24 11.93
C ASN A 67 -10.16 4.96 12.93
N LEU A 68 -9.28 5.95 13.16
CA LEU A 68 -8.20 5.81 14.13
C LEU A 68 -8.74 5.55 15.53
N LYS A 69 -9.68 6.38 16.01
CA LYS A 69 -10.29 6.24 17.34
C LYS A 69 -10.91 4.85 17.55
N ASP A 70 -11.61 4.34 16.55
CA ASP A 70 -12.26 3.04 16.64
C ASP A 70 -11.24 1.88 16.63
N LEU A 71 -10.30 1.89 15.68
CA LEU A 71 -9.30 0.83 15.51
C LEU A 71 -8.26 0.79 16.64
N THR A 72 -8.05 1.91 17.37
CA THR A 72 -7.14 1.96 18.53
C THR A 72 -7.87 1.86 19.87
N SER A 73 -9.17 1.60 19.89
CA SER A 73 -9.96 1.53 21.13
C SER A 73 -9.55 0.38 22.05
N ARG A 74 -8.91 -0.66 21.50
CA ARG A 74 -8.41 -1.84 22.23
C ARG A 74 -7.05 -2.32 21.70
N PRO A 75 -6.21 -2.91 22.57
CA PRO A 75 -5.03 -3.67 22.15
C PRO A 75 -5.45 -4.83 21.25
N HIS A 76 -4.80 -4.97 20.10
CA HIS A 76 -5.14 -5.96 19.06
C HIS A 76 -3.87 -6.72 18.66
N LEU A 77 -3.26 -7.40 19.65
CA LEU A 77 -2.07 -8.19 19.40
C LEU A 77 -2.43 -9.40 18.52
N ALA A 78 -1.58 -9.66 17.52
CA ALA A 78 -1.80 -10.72 16.54
C ALA A 78 -2.23 -12.04 17.19
N GLY A 79 -3.27 -12.68 16.64
CA GLY A 79 -3.74 -14.00 17.09
C GLY A 79 -4.60 -14.00 18.36
N LEU A 80 -4.82 -12.85 19.00
CA LEU A 80 -5.77 -12.71 20.11
C LEU A 80 -7.20 -12.39 19.61
N PRO A 81 -8.24 -12.60 20.43
CA PRO A 81 -9.63 -12.32 20.03
C PRO A 81 -9.88 -10.88 19.54
N GLU A 82 -9.19 -9.90 20.11
CA GLU A 82 -9.29 -8.49 19.74
C GLU A 82 -8.75 -8.20 18.34
N ASP A 83 -7.68 -8.89 17.92
CA ASP A 83 -7.14 -8.81 16.54
C ASP A 83 -8.16 -9.35 15.52
N LEU A 84 -8.82 -10.46 15.84
CA LEU A 84 -9.91 -10.99 15.02
C LEU A 84 -11.10 -10.00 14.95
N ALA A 85 -11.44 -9.34 16.06
CA ALA A 85 -12.50 -8.35 16.09
C ALA A 85 -12.20 -7.16 15.15
N SER A 86 -10.97 -6.64 15.18
CA SER A 86 -10.51 -5.59 14.26
C SER A 86 -10.59 -6.03 12.80
N ALA A 87 -10.17 -7.27 12.50
CA ALA A 87 -10.26 -7.81 11.14
C ALA A 87 -11.73 -7.94 10.65
N VAL A 88 -12.66 -8.28 11.54
CA VAL A 88 -14.10 -8.31 11.23
C VAL A 88 -14.65 -6.91 10.95
N VAL A 89 -14.25 -5.90 11.73
CA VAL A 89 -14.66 -4.50 11.48
C VAL A 89 -14.22 -4.03 10.09
N ILE A 90 -12.97 -4.32 9.71
CA ILE A 90 -12.43 -3.96 8.38
C ILE A 90 -13.18 -4.70 7.27
N GLU A 91 -13.40 -6.01 7.44
CA GLU A 91 -14.16 -6.84 6.49
C GLU A 91 -15.54 -6.26 6.22
N GLN A 92 -16.28 -5.90 7.28
CA GLN A 92 -17.62 -5.32 7.14
C GLN A 92 -17.60 -3.95 6.46
N ARG A 93 -16.64 -3.08 6.78
CA ARG A 93 -16.51 -1.77 6.12
C ARG A 93 -16.29 -1.92 4.63
N TRP A 94 -15.35 -2.77 4.23
CA TRP A 94 -15.05 -2.99 2.82
C TRP A 94 -16.22 -3.63 2.05
N LEU A 95 -16.95 -4.56 2.67
CA LEU A 95 -18.18 -5.11 2.08
C LEU A 95 -19.24 -4.01 1.88
N ASN A 96 -19.42 -3.12 2.86
CA ASN A 96 -20.35 -1.99 2.77
C ASN A 96 -19.94 -0.97 1.70
N ASP A 97 -18.64 -0.80 1.48
CA ASP A 97 -18.09 0.05 0.41
C ASP A 97 -18.20 -0.61 -0.99
N GLY A 98 -18.75 -1.84 -1.07
CA GLY A 98 -19.00 -2.55 -2.32
C GLY A 98 -17.79 -3.33 -2.85
N LEU A 99 -16.77 -3.58 -2.01
CA LEU A 99 -15.61 -4.37 -2.39
C LEU A 99 -15.87 -5.87 -2.26
N GLN A 100 -15.19 -6.66 -3.09
CA GLN A 100 -15.09 -8.11 -2.89
C GLN A 100 -14.02 -8.39 -1.83
N VAL A 101 -14.40 -9.01 -0.72
CA VAL A 101 -13.53 -9.20 0.43
C VAL A 101 -13.30 -10.69 0.71
N THR A 102 -12.07 -11.03 1.05
CA THR A 102 -11.69 -12.36 1.55
C THR A 102 -10.84 -12.20 2.80
N LYS A 103 -11.10 -13.01 3.83
CA LYS A 103 -10.34 -13.03 5.08
C LYS A 103 -9.64 -14.39 5.26
N PRO A 104 -8.46 -14.60 4.63
CA PRO A 104 -7.73 -15.86 4.74
C PRO A 104 -7.23 -16.09 6.18
N LYS A 105 -7.11 -17.35 6.57
CA LYS A 105 -6.61 -17.77 7.89
C LYS A 105 -5.40 -18.67 7.72
N TYR A 106 -4.40 -18.46 8.57
CA TYR A 106 -3.17 -19.24 8.58
C TYR A 106 -2.86 -19.69 10.01
N ASN A 107 -2.36 -20.92 10.13
CA ASN A 107 -1.80 -21.41 11.38
C ASN A 107 -0.30 -21.10 11.36
N VAL A 108 0.10 -20.10 12.14
CA VAL A 108 1.49 -19.65 12.25
C VAL A 108 1.96 -19.78 13.69
N LEU A 109 3.27 -19.99 13.86
CA LEU A 109 3.88 -19.99 15.19
C LEU A 109 3.96 -18.56 15.70
N LEU A 110 3.31 -18.26 16.83
CA LEU A 110 3.40 -16.99 17.54
C LEU A 110 4.06 -17.20 18.91
N SER A 111 4.49 -16.11 19.54
CA SER A 111 5.13 -16.09 20.85
C SER A 111 4.47 -15.04 21.73
N TYR A 112 4.16 -15.41 22.97
CA TYR A 112 3.59 -14.52 23.98
C TYR A 112 4.34 -14.69 25.31
N PRO A 113 4.37 -13.65 26.16
CA PRO A 113 4.92 -13.79 27.51
C PRO A 113 4.01 -14.62 28.40
N ASP A 114 4.57 -15.16 29.47
CA ASP A 114 3.77 -15.71 30.56
C ASP A 114 3.15 -14.57 31.37
N GLU A 115 1.82 -14.54 31.46
CA GLU A 115 1.09 -13.51 32.20
C GLU A 115 1.33 -13.58 33.71
N ASN A 116 1.53 -14.79 34.24
CA ASN A 116 1.71 -15.04 35.68
C ASN A 116 3.18 -14.95 36.10
N ASN A 117 4.11 -15.07 35.14
CA ASN A 117 5.55 -14.96 35.36
C ASN A 117 6.16 -13.88 34.46
N PRO A 118 6.00 -12.59 34.79
CA PRO A 118 6.53 -11.50 33.97
C PRO A 118 8.07 -11.55 33.86
N ASN A 119 8.58 -11.24 32.69
CA ASN A 119 10.02 -11.13 32.45
C ASN A 119 10.62 -10.00 33.29
N ARG A 120 11.75 -10.27 33.95
CA ARG A 120 12.43 -9.29 34.83
C ARG A 120 13.92 -9.30 34.60
N VAL A 121 14.53 -8.14 34.86
CA VAL A 121 15.98 -7.97 34.95
C VAL A 121 16.29 -7.48 36.35
N THR A 122 17.22 -8.15 37.02
CA THR A 122 17.60 -7.84 38.40
C THR A 122 19.10 -7.57 38.50
N LEU A 123 19.46 -6.53 39.26
CA LEU A 123 20.82 -6.32 39.73
C LEU A 123 20.92 -6.88 41.16
N THR A 124 21.86 -7.79 41.38
CA THR A 124 22.10 -8.41 42.70
C THR A 124 23.46 -8.00 43.26
N ASN A 125 23.60 -7.99 44.59
CA ASN A 125 24.89 -7.83 45.26
C ASN A 125 25.67 -9.17 45.33
N GLY A 126 26.87 -9.14 45.91
CA GLY A 126 27.71 -10.33 46.08
C GLY A 126 27.13 -11.41 47.01
N SER A 127 26.11 -11.10 47.82
CA SER A 127 25.37 -12.07 48.64
C SER A 127 24.12 -12.62 47.94
N GLY A 128 23.88 -12.26 46.68
CA GLY A 128 22.69 -12.67 45.92
C GLY A 128 21.41 -11.89 46.26
N SER A 129 21.50 -10.84 47.08
CA SER A 129 20.35 -9.98 47.41
C SER A 129 20.07 -9.00 46.27
N ILE A 130 18.79 -8.82 45.94
CA ILE A 130 18.34 -7.90 44.89
C ILE A 130 18.56 -6.44 45.34
N ILE A 131 19.28 -5.67 44.53
CA ILE A 131 19.48 -4.23 44.68
C ILE A 131 18.45 -3.47 43.83
N ILE A 132 18.28 -3.88 42.57
CA ILE A 132 17.36 -3.26 41.60
C ILE A 132 16.62 -4.36 40.85
N GLN A 133 15.34 -4.14 40.56
CA GLN A 133 14.51 -5.04 39.77
C GLN A 133 13.63 -4.24 38.81
N THR A 134 13.52 -4.66 37.55
CA THR A 134 12.57 -4.07 36.61
C THR A 134 11.12 -4.47 36.94
N SER A 135 10.17 -3.59 36.60
CA SER A 135 8.74 -3.82 36.86
C SER A 135 8.20 -5.10 36.21
N GLY A 136 8.69 -5.45 35.01
CA GLY A 136 8.21 -6.58 34.21
C GLY A 136 6.78 -6.40 33.67
N ILE A 137 6.08 -5.36 34.10
CA ILE A 137 4.76 -4.95 33.68
C ILE A 137 4.77 -3.44 33.42
N GLU A 138 3.98 -2.98 32.45
CA GLU A 138 3.77 -1.56 32.21
C GLU A 138 2.93 -0.94 33.34
N GLN A 139 3.18 0.33 33.64
CA GLN A 139 2.32 1.09 34.54
C GLN A 139 1.04 1.47 33.81
N VAL A 140 -0.10 1.08 34.37
CA VAL A 140 -1.40 1.49 33.84
C VAL A 140 -1.60 2.97 34.16
N TYR A 141 -1.58 3.82 33.12
CA TYR A 141 -1.79 5.26 33.27
C TYR A 141 -3.23 5.61 33.66
N ASP A 142 -4.19 4.84 33.16
CA ASP A 142 -5.63 5.03 33.39
C ASP A 142 -6.28 3.65 33.62
N ALA A 143 -6.93 3.48 34.78
CA ALA A 143 -7.55 2.22 35.19
C ALA A 143 -8.71 1.77 34.28
N THR A 144 -9.21 2.65 33.41
CA THR A 144 -10.20 2.31 32.39
C THR A 144 -9.57 1.67 31.14
N GLN A 145 -8.24 1.72 31.00
CA GLN A 145 -7.56 1.12 29.85
C GLN A 145 -7.60 -0.42 29.93
N PRO A 146 -7.90 -1.09 28.82
CA PRO A 146 -7.84 -2.55 28.75
C PRO A 146 -6.41 -3.05 29.00
N LYS A 147 -6.31 -4.21 29.65
CA LYS A 147 -5.03 -4.87 29.93
C LYS A 147 -4.26 -5.12 28.62
N THR A 148 -2.98 -4.77 28.62
CA THR A 148 -2.03 -5.09 27.55
C THR A 148 -1.15 -6.28 27.93
N VAL A 149 -0.46 -6.86 26.96
CA VAL A 149 0.54 -7.91 27.24
C VAL A 149 1.76 -7.31 27.95
N ASN A 150 2.39 -8.10 28.80
CA ASN A 150 3.63 -7.71 29.48
C ASN A 150 4.75 -7.47 28.45
N PRO A 151 5.69 -6.53 28.70
CA PRO A 151 6.85 -6.35 27.85
C PRO A 151 7.66 -7.64 27.68
N PHE A 152 7.97 -7.99 26.44
CA PHE A 152 8.73 -9.19 26.10
C PHE A 152 9.39 -9.08 24.73
N LEU A 153 10.33 -9.97 24.46
CA LEU A 153 10.93 -10.15 23.15
C LEU A 153 10.35 -11.42 22.52
N ALA A 154 9.64 -11.28 21.40
CA ALA A 154 9.02 -12.43 20.75
C ALA A 154 10.06 -13.46 20.30
N TYR A 155 9.74 -14.75 20.46
CA TYR A 155 10.55 -15.90 20.07
C TYR A 155 11.85 -16.13 20.86
N THR A 156 12.09 -15.37 21.94
CA THR A 156 13.21 -15.70 22.84
C THR A 156 12.96 -17.01 23.58
N PRO A 157 13.99 -17.84 23.77
CA PRO A 157 13.86 -19.00 24.65
C PRO A 157 13.60 -18.57 26.08
N ASN A 158 12.85 -19.39 26.82
CA ASN A 158 12.71 -19.23 28.26
C ASN A 158 14.04 -19.59 28.94
N GLY A 159 14.52 -18.72 29.83
CA GLY A 159 15.67 -18.99 30.68
C GLY A 159 15.98 -17.83 31.62
N THR A 160 16.68 -18.16 32.72
CA THR A 160 17.27 -17.17 33.62
C THR A 160 18.77 -17.27 33.52
N VAL A 161 19.43 -16.15 33.23
CA VAL A 161 20.88 -16.04 33.10
C VAL A 161 21.41 -14.98 34.07
N SER A 162 22.58 -15.23 34.64
CA SER A 162 23.26 -14.30 35.54
C SER A 162 24.73 -14.19 35.17
N SER A 163 25.30 -13.00 35.29
CA SER A 163 26.74 -12.76 35.14
C SER A 163 27.25 -12.00 36.36
N VAL A 164 28.49 -12.26 36.75
CA VAL A 164 29.19 -11.57 37.82
C VAL A 164 30.29 -10.72 37.18
N SER A 165 30.33 -9.43 37.49
CA SER A 165 31.47 -8.59 37.10
C SER A 165 32.63 -8.95 38.01
N GLU A 166 33.59 -9.72 37.50
CA GLU A 166 34.91 -9.82 38.14
C GLU A 166 35.59 -8.46 38.05
N LYS A 167 36.19 -8.02 39.16
CA LYS A 167 36.94 -6.78 39.27
C LYS A 167 38.40 -7.11 39.52
#